data_AF-A0AAU3GUS2-F1
#
_entry.id   AF-A0AAU3GUS2-F1
#
_cell.length_a   1.000
_cell.length_b   1.000
_cell.length_c   1.000
_cell.angle_alpha   90.00
_cell.angle_beta   90.00
_cell.angle_gamma   90.00
#
_symmetry.space_group_name_H-M   'P 1'
#
loop_
_entity.id
_entity.type
_entity.pdbx_description
1 polymer ?
#
loop_
_entity_poly.entity_id
_entity_poly.type
_entity_poly.pdbx_seq_one_letter_code
_entity_poly.pdbx_strand_id
1 'polypeptide(L)'
;MTAHGGDAGAAGARASGARAAGAQAAGARTAAERAAAEREAEEERAVEQALALVGGRPSGPSDSGSPGTGASRASGLPGTGASDASRRPDVSRDGGAARDSGSSHDPGSSGVPGFFNDPGFPNDPGSSNDPGPSGAPGFSNDPGPSGAPGFSNAPGSSGAPGSSSRQDPPSAHGSSPSSPHAHRSTATAWAGARALAERLGRAAPLAVHRLPLDRALGHVLAEAVFALTDLPSFDTSAMDGWAVAGPGPWTVRGGEGLLAGRASAEPLPDGHALRIATGARLPADATAVIRSEHAHCDEAKGLLHATRDVVQGQDIRPRGQECRSGDELLPVATVVTPPVLGLAAAAGYDALVAMPRPRVDVFVLGDELLTAGLPRDGLIRDALGPMLAPWLRSLGAEVAEPRRLGDDADALRQALVSSDADLILTTGGTAAGPVDHVHRVLAGIGAELLIDGVAVRPGHPMLLAQLAEGGPCLVGLPGNPLAAVSGLLTLAEPLLRGIAGRHAQDRYTAPVREEVHGHPQDTRLIPVVHRDENVVPLHYNGPAMLRGIAAADGLAVVPPGGVRSGTEVEILDLPWASAAPWTEGCFT
;
A
#
# COMPACT_ATOMS: atom_id res chain seq x y z
N MET A 1 -61.19 -50.13 -23.02
CA MET A 1 -61.46 -51.14 -21.98
C MET A 1 -61.13 -50.51 -20.64
N THR A 2 -62.15 -50.34 -19.79
CA THR A 2 -62.20 -50.59 -18.31
C THR A 2 -60.85 -50.75 -17.56
N ALA A 3 -60.59 -50.21 -16.35
CA ALA A 3 -61.47 -49.89 -15.22
C ALA A 3 -60.79 -49.02 -14.11
N HIS A 4 -61.63 -48.60 -13.15
CA HIS A 4 -61.45 -48.19 -11.73
C HIS A 4 -60.17 -48.66 -10.98
N GLY A 5 -59.69 -48.07 -9.88
CA GLY A 5 -60.20 -47.08 -8.91
C GLY A 5 -59.72 -47.46 -7.48
N GLY A 6 -59.30 -46.47 -6.67
CA GLY A 6 -59.14 -46.57 -5.20
C GLY A 6 -57.72 -46.76 -4.64
N ASP A 7 -57.20 -45.77 -3.92
CA ASP A 7 -56.92 -45.85 -2.47
C ASP A 7 -56.38 -44.50 -1.94
N ALA A 8 -57.17 -43.80 -1.13
CA ALA A 8 -56.83 -42.51 -0.50
C ALA A 8 -57.19 -42.60 0.99
N GLY A 9 -56.25 -43.12 1.79
CA GLY A 9 -56.52 -43.37 3.20
C GLY A 9 -55.31 -43.73 4.05
N ALA A 10 -54.13 -43.14 3.83
CA ALA A 10 -52.96 -43.39 4.70
C ALA A 10 -51.97 -42.23 4.89
N ALA A 11 -52.20 -41.04 4.33
CA ALA A 11 -51.26 -39.91 4.40
C ALA A 11 -51.51 -38.91 5.54
N GLY A 12 -52.66 -38.99 6.23
CA GLY A 12 -53.09 -37.96 7.21
C GLY A 12 -52.47 -38.04 8.60
N ALA A 13 -51.95 -39.19 9.02
CA ALA A 13 -51.51 -39.40 10.42
C ALA A 13 -49.99 -39.22 10.66
N ARG A 14 -49.16 -39.16 9.59
CA ARG A 14 -47.72 -38.92 9.73
C ARG A 14 -47.32 -37.44 9.66
N ALA A 15 -48.23 -36.56 9.24
CA ALA A 15 -47.97 -35.13 9.10
C ALA A 15 -48.22 -34.30 10.39
N SER A 16 -48.99 -34.80 11.36
CA SER A 16 -49.27 -34.09 12.62
C SER A 16 -48.17 -34.27 13.68
N GLY A 17 -47.52 -35.45 13.73
CA GLY A 17 -46.42 -35.72 14.66
C GLY A 17 -45.13 -34.93 14.36
N ALA A 18 -44.84 -34.66 13.07
CA ALA A 18 -43.65 -33.90 12.67
C ALA A 18 -43.77 -32.39 12.96
N ARG A 19 -44.99 -31.83 13.01
CA ARG A 19 -45.21 -30.41 13.32
C ARG A 19 -45.11 -30.10 14.82
N ALA A 20 -45.42 -31.06 15.69
CA ALA A 20 -45.28 -30.88 17.14
C ALA A 20 -43.81 -30.92 17.61
N ALA A 21 -42.97 -31.76 16.99
CA ALA A 21 -41.54 -31.84 17.30
C ALA A 21 -40.74 -30.60 16.80
N GLY A 22 -41.15 -30.01 15.67
CA GLY A 22 -40.53 -28.79 15.13
C GLY A 22 -40.80 -27.53 15.98
N ALA A 23 -41.95 -27.46 16.65
CA ALA A 23 -42.30 -26.31 17.48
C ALA A 23 -41.55 -26.27 18.83
N GLN A 24 -41.22 -27.43 19.42
CA GLN A 24 -40.39 -27.49 20.64
C GLN A 24 -38.90 -27.22 20.37
N ALA A 25 -38.38 -27.57 19.19
CA ALA A 25 -37.00 -27.26 18.79
C ALA A 25 -36.80 -25.77 18.44
N ALA A 26 -37.84 -25.07 17.98
CA ALA A 26 -37.79 -23.64 17.68
C ALA A 26 -37.77 -22.76 18.95
N GLY A 27 -38.47 -23.17 20.02
CA GLY A 27 -38.46 -22.45 21.30
C GLY A 27 -37.14 -22.56 22.09
N ALA A 28 -36.39 -23.64 21.91
CA ALA A 28 -35.10 -23.84 22.59
C ALA A 28 -33.95 -23.03 21.95
N ARG A 29 -33.99 -22.77 20.62
CA ARG A 29 -32.99 -21.94 19.94
C ARG A 29 -33.09 -20.46 20.33
N THR A 30 -34.28 -19.95 20.60
CA THR A 30 -34.49 -18.55 21.01
C THR A 30 -34.01 -18.22 22.42
N ALA A 31 -33.89 -19.20 23.32
CA ALA A 31 -33.41 -18.96 24.69
C ALA A 31 -31.88 -18.85 24.75
N ALA A 32 -31.17 -19.65 23.95
CA ALA A 32 -29.72 -19.58 23.82
C ALA A 32 -29.27 -18.27 23.14
N GLU A 33 -29.99 -17.82 22.11
CA GLU A 33 -29.73 -16.55 21.44
C GLU A 33 -29.99 -15.34 22.35
N ARG A 34 -31.04 -15.37 23.18
CA ARG A 34 -31.29 -14.32 24.18
C ARG A 34 -30.22 -14.30 25.28
N ALA A 35 -29.79 -15.47 25.75
CA ALA A 35 -28.72 -15.58 26.74
C ALA A 35 -27.33 -15.22 26.18
N ALA A 36 -27.15 -15.26 24.85
CA ALA A 36 -25.95 -14.75 24.19
C ALA A 36 -26.00 -13.22 24.07
N ALA A 37 -27.14 -12.67 23.64
CA ALA A 37 -27.35 -11.22 23.56
C ALA A 37 -27.31 -10.53 24.94
N GLU A 38 -27.81 -11.17 25.99
CA GLU A 38 -27.71 -10.65 27.37
C GLU A 38 -26.27 -10.65 27.88
N ARG A 39 -25.46 -11.66 27.53
CA ARG A 39 -24.03 -11.71 27.86
C ARG A 39 -23.24 -10.64 27.12
N GLU A 40 -23.51 -10.47 25.83
CA GLU A 40 -22.89 -9.42 25.00
C GLU A 40 -23.23 -8.01 25.53
N ALA A 41 -24.48 -7.77 25.94
CA ALA A 41 -24.91 -6.51 26.55
C ALA A 41 -24.41 -6.31 27.99
N GLU A 42 -24.01 -7.36 28.70
CA GLU A 42 -23.37 -7.28 30.02
C GLU A 42 -21.86 -7.01 29.87
N GLU A 43 -21.23 -7.60 28.87
CA GLU A 43 -19.83 -7.37 28.50
C GLU A 43 -19.60 -5.94 27.97
N GLU A 44 -20.50 -5.43 27.12
CA GLU A 44 -20.47 -4.04 26.64
C GLU A 44 -20.62 -3.04 27.80
N ARG A 45 -21.51 -3.32 28.76
CA ARG A 45 -21.66 -2.51 29.99
C ARG A 45 -20.43 -2.56 30.90
N ALA A 46 -19.76 -3.71 30.98
CA ALA A 46 -18.52 -3.86 31.75
C ALA A 46 -17.37 -3.07 31.12
N VAL A 47 -17.28 -3.05 29.78
CA VAL A 47 -16.31 -2.25 29.02
C VAL A 47 -16.58 -0.75 29.21
N GLU A 48 -17.84 -0.32 29.13
CA GLU A 48 -18.22 1.08 29.33
C GLU A 48 -17.96 1.55 30.78
N GLN A 49 -18.21 0.71 31.79
CA GLN A 49 -17.85 0.99 33.19
C GLN A 49 -16.33 1.06 33.40
N ALA A 50 -15.55 0.20 32.74
CA ALA A 50 -14.09 0.24 32.80
C ALA A 50 -13.54 1.54 32.18
N LEU A 51 -14.09 1.99 31.06
CA LEU A 51 -13.73 3.26 30.41
C LEU A 51 -14.11 4.48 31.28
N ALA A 52 -15.27 4.44 31.95
CA ALA A 52 -15.70 5.51 32.87
C ALA A 52 -14.79 5.65 34.10
N LEU A 53 -14.20 4.54 34.58
CA LEU A 53 -13.26 4.53 35.70
C LEU A 53 -11.88 5.10 35.32
N VAL A 54 -11.49 5.02 34.05
CA VAL A 54 -10.24 5.60 33.53
C VAL A 54 -10.39 7.11 33.26
N GLY A 55 -11.61 7.60 32.97
CA GLY A 55 -11.89 9.00 32.65
C GLY A 55 -12.10 9.97 33.83
N GLY A 56 -12.12 9.49 35.08
CA GLY A 56 -12.47 10.32 36.24
C GLY A 56 -11.30 11.12 36.84
N ARG A 57 -11.16 12.41 36.51
CA ARG A 57 -10.49 13.40 37.37
C ARG A 57 -11.46 14.51 37.79
N PRO A 58 -11.37 15.03 39.03
CA PRO A 58 -12.37 15.92 39.59
C PRO A 58 -12.25 17.33 39.04
N SER A 59 -13.37 17.88 38.59
CA SER A 59 -13.54 19.28 38.19
C SER A 59 -13.50 20.21 39.42
N GLY A 60 -12.50 21.08 39.49
CA GLY A 60 -12.47 22.30 40.33
C GLY A 60 -12.70 23.55 39.47
N PRO A 61 -13.22 24.65 40.04
CA PRO A 61 -13.97 25.64 39.30
C PRO A 61 -13.10 26.66 38.55
N SER A 62 -13.69 27.15 37.47
CA SER A 62 -13.28 28.25 36.60
C SER A 62 -12.99 29.55 37.37
N ASP A 63 -11.93 30.25 36.99
CA ASP A 63 -11.92 31.71 37.12
C ASP A 63 -11.19 32.39 35.96
N SER A 64 -11.84 33.45 35.48
CA SER A 64 -11.51 34.26 34.31
C SER A 64 -10.66 35.48 34.70
N GLY A 65 -9.70 35.87 33.86
CA GLY A 65 -9.18 37.25 33.87
C GLY A 65 -7.69 37.41 33.54
N SER A 66 -7.41 38.04 32.41
CA SER A 66 -6.15 38.78 32.16
C SER A 66 -6.36 40.28 32.49
N PRO A 67 -5.36 41.19 32.43
CA PRO A 67 -3.89 41.10 32.52
C PRO A 67 -3.27 42.14 33.50
N GLY A 68 -1.95 42.11 33.76
CA GLY A 68 -1.28 43.21 34.47
C GLY A 68 0.23 43.09 34.72
N THR A 69 1.00 43.88 33.97
CA THR A 69 2.30 44.55 34.24
C THR A 69 3.10 44.26 35.53
N GLY A 70 4.44 44.15 35.41
CA GLY A 70 5.35 44.55 36.53
C GLY A 70 6.76 43.96 36.57
N ALA A 71 7.73 44.69 36.03
CA ALA A 71 9.12 44.91 36.46
C ALA A 71 9.90 43.89 37.37
N SER A 72 11.07 43.47 36.83
CA SER A 72 12.44 43.73 37.33
C SER A 72 13.02 43.08 38.61
N ARG A 73 14.21 42.48 38.41
CA ARG A 73 15.38 42.29 39.33
C ARG A 73 15.21 41.28 40.48
N ALA A 74 16.22 40.54 40.94
CA ALA A 74 17.61 40.26 40.58
C ALA A 74 18.11 39.19 41.59
N SER A 75 19.38 38.77 41.47
CA SER A 75 20.21 37.96 42.40
C SER A 75 20.08 36.44 42.24
N GLY A 76 21.16 35.65 42.11
CA GLY A 76 22.58 35.95 42.12
C GLY A 76 23.41 34.78 41.56
N LEU A 77 24.48 35.14 40.85
CA LEU A 77 25.71 34.35 40.62
C LEU A 77 26.46 34.13 41.97
N PRO A 78 27.65 33.47 42.04
CA PRO A 78 28.56 32.92 41.00
C PRO A 78 28.98 31.46 41.34
N GLY A 79 29.79 30.68 40.62
CA GLY A 79 30.78 30.89 39.56
C GLY A 79 31.97 29.93 39.80
N THR A 80 32.89 29.90 38.83
CA THR A 80 34.16 29.13 38.76
C THR A 80 34.05 27.69 38.24
N GLY A 81 34.85 27.23 37.28
CA GLY A 81 35.99 27.85 36.61
C GLY A 81 36.40 27.01 35.38
N ALA A 82 36.93 27.70 34.38
CA ALA A 82 37.50 27.12 33.17
C ALA A 82 38.89 26.53 33.44
N SER A 83 39.27 25.46 32.74
CA SER A 83 40.46 25.46 31.86
C SER A 83 40.72 24.09 31.22
N ASP A 84 41.28 24.20 30.02
CA ASP A 84 42.31 23.34 29.44
C ASP A 84 41.95 22.29 28.37
N ALA A 85 42.95 22.09 27.53
CA ALA A 85 42.90 21.90 26.10
C ALA A 85 43.14 20.46 25.64
N SER A 86 42.92 20.28 24.34
CA SER A 86 43.68 19.38 23.45
C SER A 86 43.45 17.86 23.59
N ARG A 87 42.91 17.25 22.52
CA ARG A 87 43.62 16.35 21.59
C ARG A 87 42.64 15.44 20.85
N ARG A 88 42.67 15.51 19.52
CA ARG A 88 42.29 14.42 18.62
C ARG A 88 43.45 13.41 18.56
N PRO A 89 43.20 12.12 18.29
CA PRO A 89 44.18 11.28 17.64
C PRO A 89 43.82 11.08 16.17
N ASP A 90 44.79 11.42 15.34
CA ASP A 90 44.97 10.96 13.97
C ASP A 90 45.78 9.65 14.04
N VAL A 91 45.48 8.66 13.19
CA VAL A 91 46.30 7.45 13.02
C VAL A 91 46.66 7.35 11.55
N SER A 92 47.89 7.74 11.25
CA SER A 92 48.57 7.58 9.99
C SER A 92 49.29 6.24 9.89
N ARG A 93 49.44 5.84 8.62
CA ARG A 93 50.10 4.68 8.02
C ARG A 93 51.55 4.44 8.46
N ASP A 94 51.97 3.18 8.32
CA ASP A 94 53.16 2.74 7.56
C ASP A 94 52.96 1.24 7.28
N GLY A 95 53.36 0.62 6.16
CA GLY A 95 54.34 0.97 5.13
C GLY A 95 55.08 -0.33 4.77
N GLY A 96 55.18 -0.68 3.49
CA GLY A 96 55.92 -1.89 3.09
C GLY A 96 55.83 -2.21 1.59
N ALA A 97 56.78 -1.69 0.84
CA ALA A 97 56.89 -1.70 -0.62
C ALA A 97 57.59 -2.96 -1.20
N ALA A 98 57.34 -3.26 -2.48
CA ALA A 98 58.32 -3.67 -3.51
C ALA A 98 57.60 -3.85 -4.87
N ARG A 99 57.79 -2.96 -5.86
CA ARG A 99 58.81 -2.95 -6.94
C ARG A 99 58.36 -3.66 -8.25
N ASP A 100 57.99 -2.79 -9.20
CA ASP A 100 58.26 -2.73 -10.65
C ASP A 100 58.54 -3.95 -11.55
N SER A 101 57.99 -3.76 -12.76
CA SER A 101 58.49 -4.07 -14.12
C SER A 101 58.01 -5.35 -14.82
N GLY A 102 57.57 -5.18 -16.09
CA GLY A 102 57.52 -6.27 -17.07
C GLY A 102 56.42 -6.17 -18.12
N SER A 103 56.72 -5.54 -19.27
CA SER A 103 55.92 -5.55 -20.50
C SER A 103 55.99 -6.87 -21.27
N SER A 104 54.90 -7.20 -21.98
CA SER A 104 54.76 -8.05 -23.19
C SER A 104 55.16 -9.52 -23.10
N HIS A 105 54.30 -10.41 -23.61
CA HIS A 105 54.56 -11.45 -24.64
C HIS A 105 53.37 -12.44 -24.67
N ASP A 106 52.67 -12.52 -25.80
CA ASP A 106 51.99 -13.75 -26.24
C ASP A 106 53.05 -14.77 -26.68
N PRO A 107 52.79 -16.07 -26.49
CA PRO A 107 52.47 -16.89 -27.66
C PRO A 107 51.34 -17.91 -27.42
N GLY A 108 50.55 -18.15 -28.46
CA GLY A 108 49.49 -19.17 -28.47
C GLY A 108 49.97 -20.60 -28.72
N SER A 109 49.06 -21.55 -28.48
CA SER A 109 48.96 -22.91 -29.02
C SER A 109 47.72 -23.55 -28.37
N SER A 110 46.57 -23.57 -29.05
CA SER A 110 46.10 -24.61 -30.00
C SER A 110 45.69 -25.95 -29.35
N GLY A 111 44.41 -26.30 -29.55
CA GLY A 111 44.01 -27.68 -29.83
C GLY A 111 43.00 -28.33 -28.86
N VAL A 112 41.70 -28.26 -29.19
CA VAL A 112 40.83 -29.44 -29.41
C VAL A 112 39.49 -29.01 -30.07
N PRO A 113 38.82 -29.89 -30.85
CA PRO A 113 37.95 -29.56 -31.98
C PRO A 113 36.45 -29.56 -31.66
N GLY A 114 35.69 -28.94 -32.56
CA GLY A 114 34.26 -28.63 -32.41
C GLY A 114 33.28 -29.78 -32.62
N PHE A 115 32.04 -29.49 -32.22
CA PHE A 115 30.82 -30.14 -32.69
C PHE A 115 29.82 -29.07 -33.12
N PHE A 116 29.26 -29.29 -34.31
CA PHE A 116 28.30 -28.45 -35.05
C PHE A 116 26.86 -28.64 -34.57
N ASN A 117 26.12 -27.53 -34.40
CA ASN A 117 24.84 -27.21 -35.08
C ASN A 117 24.11 -26.06 -34.38
N ASP A 118 24.19 -24.84 -34.94
CA ASP A 118 23.06 -23.99 -35.42
C ASP A 118 23.48 -22.52 -35.59
N PRO A 119 22.82 -21.72 -36.45
CA PRO A 119 23.44 -20.71 -37.29
C PRO A 119 23.76 -19.40 -36.57
N GLY A 120 24.91 -18.83 -36.89
CA GLY A 120 25.34 -17.52 -36.42
C GLY A 120 24.39 -16.39 -36.87
N PHE A 121 23.99 -15.57 -35.91
CA PHE A 121 23.42 -14.25 -36.15
C PHE A 121 24.52 -13.31 -36.70
N PRO A 122 24.33 -12.66 -37.85
CA PRO A 122 25.16 -11.54 -38.24
C PRO A 122 24.56 -10.26 -37.63
N ASN A 123 25.38 -9.48 -36.91
CA ASN A 123 25.48 -8.01 -36.99
C ASN A 123 26.09 -7.42 -35.71
N ASP A 124 27.41 -7.40 -35.65
CA ASP A 124 28.13 -6.25 -35.11
C ASP A 124 28.45 -5.31 -36.28
N PRO A 125 27.91 -4.08 -36.36
CA PRO A 125 28.41 -3.09 -37.30
C PRO A 125 29.65 -2.43 -36.71
N GLY A 126 30.82 -2.86 -37.21
CA GLY A 126 32.02 -2.04 -37.21
C GLY A 126 31.82 -0.78 -38.05
N SER A 127 32.43 0.32 -37.63
CA SER A 127 32.43 1.60 -38.33
C SER A 127 32.98 1.48 -39.74
N SER A 128 32.16 1.70 -40.77
CA SER A 128 32.65 2.12 -42.08
C SER A 128 31.62 3.03 -42.76
N ASN A 129 32.10 4.19 -43.23
CA ASN A 129 31.34 5.14 -44.02
C ASN A 129 31.37 4.69 -45.48
N ASP A 130 30.29 4.08 -45.97
CA ASP A 130 29.86 4.13 -47.38
C ASP A 130 28.43 3.56 -47.52
N PRO A 131 27.50 4.22 -48.25
CA PRO A 131 26.10 3.79 -48.32
C PRO A 131 25.88 2.71 -49.39
N GLY A 132 25.37 1.55 -48.97
CA GLY A 132 24.81 0.52 -49.86
C GLY A 132 23.33 0.76 -50.17
N PRO A 133 22.82 0.35 -51.36
CA PRO A 133 21.45 0.63 -51.77
C PRO A 133 20.50 -0.47 -51.31
N SER A 134 19.49 -0.14 -50.50
CA SER A 134 18.29 -0.97 -50.39
C SER A 134 17.11 -0.12 -49.95
N GLY A 135 16.05 -0.15 -50.76
CA GLY A 135 14.84 0.64 -50.58
C GLY A 135 13.95 0.12 -49.47
N ALA A 136 13.70 0.97 -48.48
CA ALA A 136 12.45 1.14 -47.75
C ALA A 136 12.55 2.47 -46.98
N PRO A 137 11.54 3.36 -47.02
CA PRO A 137 11.63 4.64 -46.32
C PRO A 137 11.49 4.43 -44.81
N GLY A 138 12.53 4.74 -44.06
CA GLY A 138 12.47 4.89 -42.61
C GLY A 138 11.73 6.18 -42.25
N PHE A 139 10.80 6.10 -41.29
CA PHE A 139 10.18 7.28 -40.70
C PHE A 139 11.20 7.99 -39.80
N SER A 140 11.76 9.09 -40.31
CA SER A 140 12.62 10.01 -39.58
C SER A 140 11.80 11.25 -39.21
N ASN A 141 11.55 11.45 -37.92
CA ASN A 141 11.02 12.69 -37.37
C ASN A 141 12.18 13.63 -37.06
N ASP A 142 12.68 14.34 -38.07
CA ASP A 142 13.41 15.60 -37.90
C ASP A 142 13.49 16.33 -39.27
N PRO A 143 13.02 17.59 -39.39
CA PRO A 143 13.17 18.34 -40.63
C PRO A 143 14.55 19.01 -40.68
N GLY A 144 15.43 18.51 -41.55
CA GLY A 144 16.70 19.16 -41.90
C GLY A 144 16.51 20.33 -42.88
N PRO A 145 17.27 21.43 -42.76
CA PRO A 145 17.17 22.57 -43.66
C PRO A 145 18.17 22.46 -44.84
N SER A 146 17.67 22.51 -46.07
CA SER A 146 18.32 22.93 -47.32
C SER A 146 17.44 22.41 -48.48
N GLY A 147 17.17 23.08 -49.59
CA GLY A 147 17.93 24.10 -50.31
C GLY A 147 18.12 23.59 -51.74
N ALA A 148 17.26 24.03 -52.66
CA ALA A 148 17.26 23.85 -54.15
C ALA A 148 16.31 22.78 -54.75
N PRO A 149 15.81 23.01 -55.99
CA PRO A 149 14.42 22.67 -56.38
C PRO A 149 14.29 21.44 -57.30
N GLY A 150 13.15 20.74 -57.18
CA GLY A 150 12.71 19.70 -58.13
C GLY A 150 11.71 20.26 -59.14
N PHE A 151 11.96 20.00 -60.43
CA PHE A 151 11.16 20.42 -61.58
C PHE A 151 9.91 19.54 -61.82
N SER A 152 8.88 20.20 -62.39
CA SER A 152 7.81 19.66 -63.28
C SER A 152 6.65 18.93 -62.58
N ASN A 153 5.36 19.00 -62.95
CA ASN A 153 4.61 19.64 -64.04
C ASN A 153 3.13 19.74 -63.61
N ALA A 154 2.54 20.95 -63.54
CA ALA A 154 1.10 21.21 -63.79
C ALA A 154 0.82 22.73 -63.71
N PRO A 155 -0.08 23.29 -64.54
CA PRO A 155 -0.13 24.71 -64.82
C PRO A 155 -0.88 25.52 -63.76
N GLY A 156 -0.36 26.71 -63.46
CA GLY A 156 -1.00 27.68 -62.59
C GLY A 156 -2.14 28.46 -63.26
N SER A 157 -3.06 28.95 -62.44
CA SER A 157 -3.90 30.10 -62.76
C SER A 157 -3.59 31.24 -61.80
N SER A 158 -3.10 32.35 -62.38
CA SER A 158 -3.26 33.77 -62.02
C SER A 158 -4.29 34.10 -60.93
N GLY A 159 -4.12 35.10 -60.06
CA GLY A 159 -3.16 36.20 -60.00
C GLY A 159 -3.41 37.05 -58.75
N ALA A 160 -2.42 37.86 -58.38
CA ALA A 160 -2.46 38.85 -57.29
C ALA A 160 -3.02 40.22 -57.78
N PRO A 161 -2.95 41.33 -57.02
CA PRO A 161 -3.33 41.61 -55.63
C PRO A 161 -4.30 42.83 -55.55
N GLY A 162 -4.83 43.16 -54.36
CA GLY A 162 -5.61 44.40 -54.16
C GLY A 162 -5.50 44.94 -52.74
N SER A 163 -4.81 46.07 -52.60
CA SER A 163 -4.63 46.89 -51.40
C SER A 163 -5.72 47.94 -51.23
N SER A 164 -5.94 48.38 -49.97
CA SER A 164 -6.52 49.65 -49.45
C SER A 164 -7.65 49.37 -48.45
N SER A 165 -8.01 50.17 -47.46
CA SER A 165 -7.42 51.27 -46.67
C SER A 165 -8.39 51.50 -45.49
N ARG A 166 -7.90 52.03 -44.35
CA ARG A 166 -8.68 52.29 -43.12
C ARG A 166 -9.82 53.31 -43.30
N GLN A 167 -10.93 53.14 -42.56
CA GLN A 167 -11.64 54.17 -41.75
C GLN A 167 -12.81 53.53 -40.93
N ASP A 168 -12.95 53.95 -39.66
CA ASP A 168 -13.89 53.45 -38.61
C ASP A 168 -15.31 54.14 -38.66
N PRO A 169 -16.20 54.02 -37.62
CA PRO A 169 -17.49 53.28 -37.55
C PRO A 169 -18.72 54.26 -37.51
N PRO A 170 -20.00 53.94 -37.14
CA PRO A 170 -20.54 52.80 -36.36
C PRO A 170 -21.95 52.22 -36.71
N SER A 171 -22.31 51.14 -35.98
CA SER A 171 -23.63 50.81 -35.39
C SER A 171 -24.34 49.51 -35.85
N ALA A 172 -24.35 48.55 -34.92
CA ALA A 172 -25.47 47.73 -34.40
C ALA A 172 -26.27 46.73 -35.28
N HIS A 173 -26.35 45.52 -34.70
CA HIS A 173 -27.34 44.44 -34.85
C HIS A 173 -27.17 43.42 -35.99
N GLY A 174 -26.73 42.22 -35.61
CA GLY A 174 -26.74 41.02 -36.43
C GLY A 174 -26.01 39.87 -35.74
N SER A 175 -26.69 39.20 -34.80
CA SER A 175 -26.20 38.01 -34.10
C SER A 175 -25.80 36.92 -35.09
N SER A 176 -24.50 36.61 -35.17
CA SER A 176 -23.99 35.44 -35.87
C SER A 176 -23.80 34.29 -34.88
N PRO A 177 -24.13 33.03 -35.25
CA PRO A 177 -23.98 31.89 -34.36
C PRO A 177 -22.49 31.63 -34.09
N SER A 178 -22.14 31.52 -32.83
CA SER A 178 -20.78 31.22 -32.36
C SER A 178 -20.33 29.84 -32.82
N SER A 179 -19.18 29.79 -33.51
CA SER A 179 -18.45 28.56 -33.82
C SER A 179 -18.15 27.74 -32.56
N PRO A 180 -18.33 26.41 -32.56
CA PRO A 180 -18.10 25.58 -31.38
C PRO A 180 -16.65 25.09 -31.34
N HIS A 181 -15.66 25.94 -31.07
CA HIS A 181 -14.27 25.53 -30.83
C HIS A 181 -13.59 26.43 -29.79
N ALA A 182 -13.75 26.13 -28.50
CA ALA A 182 -12.82 26.52 -27.42
C ALA A 182 -13.22 25.91 -26.05
N HIS A 183 -13.23 24.58 -25.92
CA HIS A 183 -12.99 23.94 -24.61
C HIS A 183 -11.62 23.27 -24.67
N ARG A 184 -10.55 24.06 -24.56
CA ARG A 184 -9.32 23.51 -23.97
C ARG A 184 -9.53 23.57 -22.46
N SER A 185 -10.12 22.52 -21.91
CA SER A 185 -10.01 22.24 -20.47
C SER A 185 -8.53 22.32 -20.13
N THR A 186 -8.14 23.27 -19.27
CA THR A 186 -6.78 23.32 -18.73
C THR A 186 -6.61 22.09 -17.85
N ALA A 187 -5.96 21.06 -18.39
CA ALA A 187 -5.74 19.80 -17.69
C ALA A 187 -5.22 20.04 -16.27
N THR A 188 -5.76 19.29 -15.31
CA THR A 188 -5.41 19.45 -13.90
C THR A 188 -3.94 19.12 -13.68
N ALA A 189 -3.21 19.94 -12.91
CA ALA A 189 -1.83 19.64 -12.56
C ALA A 189 -1.75 18.28 -11.82
N TRP A 190 -0.78 17.44 -12.15
CA TRP A 190 -0.70 16.06 -11.66
C TRP A 190 -0.77 15.93 -10.13
N ALA A 191 0.02 16.73 -9.41
CA ALA A 191 0.00 16.72 -7.94
C ALA A 191 -1.36 17.18 -7.37
N GLY A 192 -2.02 18.14 -8.02
CA GLY A 192 -3.35 18.61 -7.64
C GLY A 192 -4.44 17.56 -7.85
N ALA A 193 -4.34 16.79 -8.94
CA ALA A 193 -5.23 15.67 -9.23
C ALA A 193 -5.15 14.57 -8.15
N ARG A 194 -3.93 14.16 -7.77
CA ARG A 194 -3.70 13.20 -6.66
C ARG A 194 -4.29 13.70 -5.34
N ALA A 195 -4.03 14.96 -4.99
CA ALA A 195 -4.51 15.55 -3.74
C ALA A 195 -6.04 15.67 -3.68
N LEU A 196 -6.69 16.00 -4.81
CA LEU A 196 -8.15 16.02 -4.91
C LEU A 196 -8.74 14.62 -4.74
N ALA A 197 -8.18 13.62 -5.43
CA ALA A 197 -8.62 12.23 -5.34
C ALA A 197 -8.53 11.69 -3.89
N GLU A 198 -7.41 11.93 -3.20
CA GLU A 198 -7.25 11.55 -1.78
C GLU A 198 -8.30 12.22 -0.88
N ARG A 199 -8.50 13.54 -1.04
CA ARG A 199 -9.46 14.30 -0.24
C ARG A 199 -10.89 13.80 -0.41
N LEU A 200 -11.28 13.46 -1.64
CA LEU A 200 -12.61 12.90 -1.93
C LEU A 200 -12.82 11.56 -1.23
N GLY A 201 -11.81 10.69 -1.25
CA GLY A 201 -11.88 9.40 -0.55
C GLY A 201 -12.09 9.55 0.95
N ARG A 202 -11.49 10.58 1.56
CA ARG A 202 -11.66 10.88 3.00
C ARG A 202 -12.99 11.55 3.34
N ALA A 203 -13.67 12.16 2.36
CA ALA A 203 -14.89 12.93 2.60
C ALA A 203 -16.13 12.03 2.83
N ALA A 204 -16.08 10.77 2.43
CA ALA A 204 -17.17 9.80 2.57
C ALA A 204 -16.67 8.51 3.26
N PRO A 205 -16.35 8.55 4.56
CA PRO A 205 -15.83 7.38 5.27
C PRO A 205 -16.90 6.29 5.37
N LEU A 206 -16.48 5.05 5.15
CA LEU A 206 -17.34 3.88 5.31
C LEU A 206 -17.62 3.62 6.79
N ALA A 207 -18.77 3.00 7.08
CA ALA A 207 -19.11 2.57 8.43
C ALA A 207 -18.11 1.52 8.93
N VAL A 208 -17.56 1.71 10.13
CA VAL A 208 -16.55 0.83 10.72
C VAL A 208 -17.15 -0.49 11.19
N HIS A 209 -16.38 -1.58 11.14
CA HIS A 209 -16.81 -2.90 11.57
C HIS A 209 -15.94 -3.41 12.71
N ARG A 210 -16.54 -4.12 13.67
CA ARG A 210 -15.80 -4.94 14.65
C ARG A 210 -15.58 -6.32 14.05
N LEU A 211 -14.33 -6.67 13.80
CA LEU A 211 -13.93 -7.91 13.14
C LEU A 211 -13.13 -8.81 14.09
N PRO A 212 -13.43 -10.12 14.18
CA PRO A 212 -12.56 -11.04 14.92
C PRO A 212 -11.16 -11.06 14.29
N LEU A 213 -10.14 -11.38 15.09
CA LEU A 213 -8.74 -11.31 14.65
C LEU A 213 -8.46 -12.12 13.38
N ASP A 214 -9.11 -13.28 13.20
CA ASP A 214 -8.96 -14.14 12.01
C ASP A 214 -9.53 -13.52 10.72
N ARG A 215 -10.31 -12.44 10.82
CA ARG A 215 -10.89 -11.69 9.69
C ARG A 215 -10.32 -10.28 9.55
N ALA A 216 -9.56 -9.80 10.52
CA ALA A 216 -9.04 -8.42 10.51
C ALA A 216 -7.82 -8.23 9.59
N LEU A 217 -7.13 -9.30 9.14
CA LEU A 217 -5.93 -9.19 8.31
C LEU A 217 -6.16 -8.33 7.05
N GLY A 218 -5.28 -7.35 6.83
CA GLY A 218 -5.30 -6.43 5.69
C GLY A 218 -6.32 -5.29 5.77
N HIS A 219 -7.18 -5.28 6.80
CA HIS A 219 -8.01 -4.12 7.12
C HIS A 219 -7.17 -3.01 7.76
N VAL A 220 -7.80 -1.85 7.96
CA VAL A 220 -7.17 -0.66 8.54
C VAL A 220 -7.86 -0.37 9.86
N LEU A 221 -7.10 -0.21 10.94
CA LEU A 221 -7.65 0.12 12.26
C LEU A 221 -8.44 1.43 12.20
N ALA A 222 -9.68 1.41 12.69
CA ALA A 222 -10.52 2.59 12.79
C ALA A 222 -10.40 3.27 14.17
N GLU A 223 -9.82 2.58 15.15
CA GLU A 223 -9.48 3.09 16.47
C GLU A 223 -8.03 2.70 16.83
N ALA A 224 -7.42 3.43 17.75
CA ALA A 224 -6.13 3.03 18.30
C ALA A 224 -6.28 1.77 19.17
N VAL A 225 -5.25 0.92 19.19
CA VAL A 225 -5.18 -0.26 20.05
C VAL A 225 -4.40 0.11 21.31
N PHE A 226 -4.99 -0.12 22.47
CA PHE A 226 -4.38 0.14 23.78
C PHE A 226 -4.12 -1.18 24.51
N ALA A 227 -3.08 -1.26 25.33
CA ALA A 227 -2.83 -2.46 26.13
C ALA A 227 -3.98 -2.67 27.14
N LEU A 228 -4.76 -3.76 27.02
CA LEU A 228 -5.78 -4.09 28.03
C LEU A 228 -5.14 -4.73 29.27
N THR A 229 -3.95 -5.30 29.11
CA THR A 229 -3.13 -5.90 30.16
C THR A 229 -1.66 -5.49 30.00
N ASP A 230 -0.89 -5.53 31.08
CA ASP A 230 0.56 -5.39 31.02
C ASP A 230 1.18 -6.51 30.16
N LEU A 231 2.26 -6.21 29.42
CA LEU A 231 3.01 -7.22 28.67
C LEU A 231 4.47 -7.29 29.17
N PRO A 232 4.91 -8.46 29.70
CA PRO A 232 4.09 -9.58 30.15
C PRO A 232 3.17 -9.19 31.33
N SER A 233 2.09 -9.93 31.56
CA SER A 233 1.08 -9.61 32.59
C SER A 233 1.52 -9.95 34.02
N PHE A 234 2.68 -10.58 34.16
CA PHE A 234 3.33 -10.94 35.42
C PHE A 234 4.82 -11.17 35.21
N ASP A 235 5.59 -11.18 36.30
CA ASP A 235 7.00 -11.51 36.26
C ASP A 235 7.18 -12.96 35.78
N THR A 236 8.01 -13.17 34.76
CA THR A 236 8.23 -14.50 34.16
C THR A 236 9.71 -14.85 34.08
N SER A 237 10.00 -16.15 34.10
CA SER A 237 11.36 -16.63 33.91
C SER A 237 11.78 -16.49 32.46
N ALA A 238 12.93 -15.87 32.20
CA ALA A 238 13.52 -15.80 30.87
C ALA A 238 14.20 -17.13 30.45
N MET A 239 14.52 -17.99 31.42
CA MET A 239 15.36 -19.19 31.24
C MET A 239 14.83 -20.38 32.05
N ASP A 240 15.24 -21.59 31.67
CA ASP A 240 15.03 -22.79 32.48
C ASP A 240 16.07 -22.89 33.59
N GLY A 241 15.64 -23.13 34.82
CA GLY A 241 16.56 -23.21 35.96
C GLY A 241 15.87 -23.18 37.32
N TRP A 242 16.33 -22.26 38.17
CA TRP A 242 15.92 -22.15 39.57
C TRP A 242 15.56 -20.70 39.90
N ALA A 243 14.30 -20.46 40.27
CA ALA A 243 13.93 -19.21 40.93
C ALA A 243 14.52 -19.26 42.35
N VAL A 244 15.21 -18.20 42.75
CA VAL A 244 15.82 -18.09 44.07
C VAL A 244 15.35 -16.82 44.79
N ALA A 245 15.30 -16.87 46.11
CA ALA A 245 15.03 -15.71 46.96
C ALA A 245 16.20 -15.47 47.93
N GLY A 246 16.69 -14.24 48.01
CA GLY A 246 17.81 -13.88 48.88
C GLY A 246 19.19 -14.37 48.42
N PRO A 247 20.22 -14.22 49.27
CA PRO A 247 21.56 -14.73 49.03
C PRO A 247 21.67 -16.24 49.25
N GLY A 248 22.59 -16.90 48.52
CA GLY A 248 22.81 -18.33 48.59
C GLY A 248 23.86 -18.77 49.63
N PRO A 249 24.08 -20.09 49.78
CA PRO A 249 23.39 -21.19 49.08
C PRO A 249 21.93 -21.34 49.52
N TRP A 250 21.07 -21.83 48.62
CA TRP A 250 19.62 -21.86 48.83
C TRP A 250 19.12 -23.27 49.16
N THR A 251 18.12 -23.38 50.04
CA THR A 251 17.43 -24.65 50.30
C THR A 251 16.48 -24.97 49.16
N VAL A 252 16.63 -26.14 48.53
CA VAL A 252 15.78 -26.58 47.43
C VAL A 252 14.41 -27.00 47.97
N ARG A 253 13.35 -26.30 47.56
CA ARG A 253 11.98 -26.75 47.80
C ARG A 253 11.69 -27.99 46.93
N GLY A 254 11.28 -29.07 47.59
CA GLY A 254 10.79 -30.27 46.91
C GLY A 254 9.43 -30.05 46.24
N GLY A 255 9.12 -30.85 45.22
CA GLY A 255 7.87 -30.78 44.45
C GLY A 255 8.11 -30.75 42.94
N GLU A 256 7.03 -30.70 42.17
CA GLU A 256 7.13 -30.45 40.73
C GLU A 256 7.57 -28.99 40.50
N GLY A 257 8.54 -28.79 39.60
CA GLY A 257 8.97 -27.44 39.22
C GLY A 257 7.84 -26.62 38.59
N LEU A 258 8.00 -25.30 38.60
CA LEU A 258 7.03 -24.39 38.00
C LEU A 258 7.11 -24.41 36.49
N LEU A 259 5.98 -24.70 35.86
CA LEU A 259 5.81 -24.73 34.41
C LEU A 259 4.94 -23.55 33.96
N ALA A 260 5.13 -23.13 32.70
CA ALA A 260 4.27 -22.13 32.08
C ALA A 260 2.80 -22.59 32.07
N GLY A 261 1.87 -21.63 32.24
CA GLY A 261 0.43 -21.88 32.26
C GLY A 261 -0.14 -22.42 33.58
N ARG A 262 0.69 -22.69 34.60
CA ARG A 262 0.20 -23.01 35.96
C ARG A 262 0.02 -21.74 36.80
N ALA A 263 -0.90 -21.79 37.77
CA ALA A 263 -1.11 -20.70 38.72
C ALA A 263 0.14 -20.43 39.56
N SER A 264 0.23 -19.21 40.11
CA SER A 264 1.35 -18.80 40.98
C SER A 264 1.56 -19.79 42.11
N ALA A 265 2.83 -20.13 42.36
CA ALA A 265 3.22 -20.86 43.56
C ALA A 265 3.04 -20.00 44.82
N GLU A 266 3.11 -20.63 45.99
CA GLU A 266 3.34 -19.92 47.25
C GLU A 266 4.57 -19.01 47.16
N PRO A 267 4.62 -17.89 47.91
CA PRO A 267 5.81 -17.05 48.03
C PRO A 267 7.06 -17.88 48.31
N LEU A 268 8.17 -17.53 47.67
CA LEU A 268 9.44 -18.22 47.86
C LEU A 268 10.16 -17.61 49.07
N PRO A 269 10.32 -18.36 50.19
CA PRO A 269 10.94 -17.78 51.37
C PRO A 269 12.41 -17.44 51.13
N ASP A 270 12.91 -16.43 51.84
CA ASP A 270 14.33 -16.06 51.79
C ASP A 270 15.25 -17.27 52.02
N GLY A 271 16.34 -17.37 51.26
CA GLY A 271 17.26 -18.49 51.29
C GLY A 271 16.73 -19.78 50.68
N HIS A 272 15.65 -19.75 49.89
CA HIS A 272 15.11 -20.92 49.18
C HIS A 272 15.20 -20.81 47.67
N ALA A 273 15.18 -21.98 47.02
CA ALA A 273 15.15 -22.13 45.57
C ALA A 273 14.04 -23.09 45.14
N LEU A 274 13.47 -22.85 43.97
CA LEU A 274 12.46 -23.71 43.35
C LEU A 274 12.76 -23.83 41.85
N ARG A 275 12.63 -25.04 41.31
CA ARG A 275 12.83 -25.27 39.87
C ARG A 275 11.77 -24.53 39.06
N ILE A 276 12.16 -23.85 38.00
CA ILE A 276 11.28 -23.04 37.16
C ILE A 276 11.64 -23.21 35.68
N ALA A 277 10.62 -23.27 34.83
CA ALA A 277 10.75 -23.29 33.38
C ALA A 277 10.58 -21.89 32.77
N THR A 278 11.09 -21.70 31.56
CA THR A 278 10.95 -20.49 30.76
C THR A 278 9.48 -20.14 30.56
N GLY A 279 9.14 -18.86 30.74
CA GLY A 279 7.77 -18.36 30.64
C GLY A 279 6.87 -18.69 31.84
N ALA A 280 7.33 -19.47 32.82
CA ALA A 280 6.59 -19.68 34.06
C ALA A 280 6.54 -18.39 34.89
N ARG A 281 5.40 -18.19 35.55
CA ARG A 281 5.21 -17.09 36.51
C ARG A 281 6.16 -17.26 37.69
N LEU A 282 6.86 -16.19 38.06
CA LEU A 282 7.70 -16.21 39.25
C LEU A 282 6.87 -16.26 40.54
N PRO A 283 7.30 -17.01 41.57
CA PRO A 283 6.80 -16.85 42.92
C PRO A 283 7.01 -15.42 43.43
N ALA A 284 6.15 -14.97 44.33
CA ALA A 284 6.43 -13.76 45.09
C ALA A 284 7.78 -13.88 45.82
N ASP A 285 8.47 -12.75 45.96
CA ASP A 285 9.77 -12.60 46.65
C ASP A 285 10.97 -13.29 45.99
N ALA A 286 10.79 -13.94 44.84
CA ALA A 286 11.90 -14.41 44.02
C ALA A 286 12.76 -13.21 43.56
N THR A 287 14.06 -13.27 43.84
CA THR A 287 15.02 -12.18 43.56
C THR A 287 15.78 -12.37 42.26
N ALA A 288 15.90 -13.60 41.77
CA ALA A 288 16.65 -13.94 40.56
C ALA A 288 16.23 -15.31 40.01
N VAL A 289 16.58 -15.58 38.75
CA VAL A 289 16.61 -16.94 38.20
C VAL A 289 18.06 -17.36 37.94
N ILE A 290 18.44 -18.55 38.38
CA ILE A 290 19.74 -19.17 38.08
C ILE A 290 19.49 -20.22 37.00
N ARG A 291 20.13 -20.06 35.84
CA ARG A 291 20.04 -21.02 34.73
C ARG A 291 20.49 -22.42 35.16
N SER A 292 19.88 -23.45 34.58
CA SER A 292 20.20 -24.84 34.90
C SER A 292 21.68 -25.17 34.76
N GLU A 293 22.34 -24.64 33.71
CA GLU A 293 23.77 -24.81 33.44
C GLU A 293 24.70 -24.04 34.40
N HIS A 294 24.14 -23.17 35.25
CA HIS A 294 24.88 -22.40 36.26
C HIS A 294 24.49 -22.76 37.69
N ALA A 295 23.74 -23.85 37.84
CA ALA A 295 23.25 -24.34 39.11
C ALA A 295 23.86 -25.71 39.42
N HIS A 296 24.36 -25.87 40.64
CA HIS A 296 24.82 -27.14 41.19
C HIS A 296 23.98 -27.49 42.41
N CYS A 297 23.23 -28.59 42.34
CA CYS A 297 22.44 -29.09 43.46
C CYS A 297 23.25 -30.13 44.24
N ASP A 298 23.53 -29.85 45.52
CA ASP A 298 24.05 -30.83 46.48
C ASP A 298 22.86 -31.61 47.05
N GLU A 299 22.50 -32.72 46.40
CA GLU A 299 21.36 -33.56 46.79
C GLU A 299 21.49 -34.12 48.21
N ALA A 300 22.71 -34.36 48.69
CA ALA A 300 22.94 -34.88 50.03
C ALA A 300 22.59 -33.86 51.13
N LYS A 301 22.71 -32.56 50.82
CA LYS A 301 22.36 -31.46 51.73
C LYS A 301 21.03 -30.78 51.39
N GLY A 302 20.45 -31.05 50.22
CA GLY A 302 19.27 -30.34 49.71
C GLY A 302 19.54 -28.87 49.40
N LEU A 303 20.79 -28.52 49.03
CA LEU A 303 21.22 -27.14 48.80
C LEU A 303 21.54 -26.87 47.32
N LEU A 304 21.21 -25.67 46.86
CA LEU A 304 21.54 -25.14 45.55
C LEU A 304 22.69 -24.16 45.66
N HIS A 305 23.70 -24.35 44.81
CA HIS A 305 24.84 -23.46 44.65
C HIS A 305 24.85 -22.87 43.24
N ALA A 306 25.10 -21.57 43.14
CA ALA A 306 25.39 -20.94 41.86
C ALA A 306 26.87 -21.17 41.50
N THR A 307 27.16 -21.47 40.24
CA THR A 307 28.54 -21.56 39.74
C THR A 307 29.07 -20.21 39.24
N ARG A 308 28.25 -19.16 39.31
CA ARG A 308 28.52 -17.77 38.94
C ARG A 308 27.84 -16.84 39.93
N ASP A 309 28.26 -15.58 39.95
CA ASP A 309 27.60 -14.55 40.74
C ASP A 309 26.14 -14.36 40.30
N VAL A 310 25.25 -14.18 41.27
CA VAL A 310 23.81 -14.00 41.07
C VAL A 310 23.46 -12.54 41.31
N VAL A 311 22.94 -11.88 40.27
CA VAL A 311 22.51 -10.48 40.33
C VAL A 311 21.00 -10.42 40.53
N GLN A 312 20.54 -9.51 41.39
CA GLN A 312 19.11 -9.26 41.58
C GLN A 312 18.44 -8.88 40.25
N GLY A 313 17.30 -9.50 39.95
CA GLY A 313 16.54 -9.31 38.72
C GLY A 313 17.05 -10.11 37.51
N GLN A 314 18.17 -10.84 37.63
CA GLN A 314 18.73 -11.57 36.48
C GLN A 314 17.75 -12.62 35.96
N ASP A 315 17.68 -12.76 34.63
CA ASP A 315 16.82 -13.71 33.92
C ASP A 315 15.34 -13.66 34.35
N ILE A 316 14.88 -12.53 34.91
CA ILE A 316 13.47 -12.21 35.16
C ILE A 316 13.01 -11.22 34.09
N ARG A 317 11.90 -11.54 33.42
CA ARG A 317 11.16 -10.58 32.59
C ARG A 317 10.09 -9.93 33.46
N PRO A 318 10.30 -8.69 33.94
CA PRO A 318 9.35 -8.06 34.84
C PRO A 318 8.01 -7.81 34.14
N ARG A 319 6.93 -7.84 34.91
CA ARG A 319 5.60 -7.44 34.49
C ARG A 319 5.66 -6.05 33.85
N GLY A 320 5.02 -5.92 32.69
CA GLY A 320 4.92 -4.67 31.95
C GLY A 320 6.27 -4.13 31.45
N GLN A 321 7.22 -5.02 31.14
CA GLN A 321 8.50 -4.68 30.53
C GLN A 321 8.33 -4.08 29.13
N GLU A 322 7.36 -4.58 28.36
CA GLU A 322 7.05 -4.10 27.01
C GLU A 322 6.04 -2.95 27.05
N CYS A 323 4.94 -3.11 27.79
CA CYS A 323 3.95 -2.06 28.00
C CYS A 323 3.13 -2.27 29.28
N ARG A 324 2.52 -1.20 29.78
CA ARG A 324 1.53 -1.22 30.87
C ARG A 324 0.12 -1.12 30.31
N SER A 325 -0.85 -1.64 31.06
CA SER A 325 -2.27 -1.41 30.78
C SER A 325 -2.55 0.08 30.56
N GLY A 326 -3.23 0.38 29.45
CA GLY A 326 -3.58 1.74 29.03
C GLY A 326 -2.57 2.41 28.09
N ASP A 327 -1.39 1.84 27.88
CA ASP A 327 -0.44 2.37 26.90
C ASP A 327 -1.00 2.20 25.47
N GLU A 328 -0.84 3.22 24.63
CA GLU A 328 -1.18 3.12 23.20
C GLU A 328 -0.15 2.26 22.48
N LEU A 329 -0.60 1.15 21.88
CA LEU A 329 0.25 0.20 21.18
C LEU A 329 0.33 0.49 19.69
N LEU A 330 -0.82 0.80 19.07
CA LEU A 330 -0.92 1.07 17.65
C LEU A 330 -1.88 2.23 17.42
N PRO A 331 -1.50 3.23 16.61
CA PRO A 331 -2.39 4.34 16.31
C PRO A 331 -3.51 3.92 15.35
N VAL A 332 -4.56 4.73 15.30
CA VAL A 332 -5.59 4.67 14.25
C VAL A 332 -4.96 4.74 12.85
N ALA A 333 -5.64 4.14 11.87
CA ALA A 333 -5.22 4.04 10.47
C ALA A 333 -3.97 3.17 10.21
N THR A 334 -3.59 2.34 11.19
CA THR A 334 -2.60 1.27 11.02
C THR A 334 -3.19 0.12 10.21
N VAL A 335 -2.44 -0.39 9.22
CA VAL A 335 -2.83 -1.61 8.49
C VAL A 335 -2.62 -2.84 9.38
N VAL A 336 -3.64 -3.68 9.50
CA VAL A 336 -3.58 -4.93 10.26
C VAL A 336 -2.73 -5.95 9.51
N THR A 337 -1.50 -6.13 9.97
CA THR A 337 -0.53 -7.12 9.49
C THR A 337 -0.45 -8.33 10.44
N PRO A 338 0.24 -9.43 10.09
CA PRO A 338 0.37 -10.55 11.02
C PRO A 338 0.99 -10.18 12.38
N PRO A 339 2.04 -9.33 12.48
CA PRO A 339 2.52 -8.85 13.78
C PRO A 339 1.50 -8.01 14.55
N VAL A 340 0.71 -7.18 13.87
CA VAL A 340 -0.38 -6.40 14.50
C VAL A 340 -1.42 -7.32 15.13
N LEU A 341 -1.80 -8.41 14.45
CA LEU A 341 -2.72 -9.42 15.01
C LEU A 341 -2.14 -10.07 16.27
N GLY A 342 -0.85 -10.43 16.24
CA GLY A 342 -0.16 -11.02 17.39
C GLY A 342 -0.10 -10.07 18.58
N LEU A 343 0.23 -8.79 18.34
CA LEU A 343 0.28 -7.76 19.38
C LEU A 343 -1.11 -7.48 19.97
N ALA A 344 -2.14 -7.36 19.13
CA ALA A 344 -3.52 -7.18 19.59
C ALA A 344 -3.99 -8.36 20.45
N ALA A 345 -3.72 -9.60 20.03
CA ALA A 345 -4.03 -10.79 20.80
C ALA A 345 -3.29 -10.80 22.15
N ALA A 346 -1.98 -10.50 22.14
CA ALA A 346 -1.18 -10.42 23.36
C ALA A 346 -1.73 -9.36 24.32
N ALA A 347 -2.14 -8.20 23.80
CA ALA A 347 -2.76 -7.12 24.53
C ALA A 347 -4.17 -7.44 25.07
N GLY A 348 -4.77 -8.56 24.66
CA GLY A 348 -6.05 -9.06 25.18
C GLY A 348 -7.26 -8.88 24.25
N TYR A 349 -7.08 -8.53 22.98
CA TYR A 349 -8.18 -8.36 22.02
C TYR A 349 -8.56 -9.69 21.34
N ASP A 350 -9.86 -9.96 21.27
CA ASP A 350 -10.43 -11.02 20.40
C ASP A 350 -10.92 -10.47 19.04
N ALA A 351 -11.15 -9.16 18.98
CA ALA A 351 -11.64 -8.45 17.80
C ALA A 351 -11.08 -7.02 17.74
N LEU A 352 -10.99 -6.48 16.52
CA LEU A 352 -10.52 -5.13 16.24
C LEU A 352 -11.61 -4.33 15.54
N VAL A 353 -11.75 -3.05 15.87
CA VAL A 353 -12.60 -2.13 15.09
C VAL A 353 -11.78 -1.58 13.93
N ALA A 354 -12.25 -1.87 12.72
CA ALA A 354 -11.51 -1.60 11.49
C ALA A 354 -12.42 -1.07 10.37
N MET A 355 -11.81 -0.34 9.44
CA MET A 355 -12.45 0.10 8.21
C MET A 355 -12.79 -1.12 7.34
N PRO A 356 -13.98 -1.16 6.70
CA PRO A 356 -14.27 -2.17 5.70
C PRO A 356 -13.36 -1.98 4.47
N ARG A 357 -13.20 -3.05 3.68
CA ARG A 357 -12.48 -2.95 2.42
C ARG A 357 -13.36 -2.22 1.40
N PRO A 358 -12.84 -1.19 0.70
CA PRO A 358 -13.62 -0.53 -0.34
C PRO A 358 -14.00 -1.53 -1.42
N ARG A 359 -15.27 -1.53 -1.81
CA ARG A 359 -15.80 -2.33 -2.91
C ARG A 359 -15.52 -1.61 -4.23
N VAL A 360 -15.03 -2.36 -5.20
CA VAL A 360 -14.62 -1.81 -6.49
C VAL A 360 -15.21 -2.61 -7.64
N ASP A 361 -15.92 -1.90 -8.52
CA ASP A 361 -16.35 -2.42 -9.81
C ASP A 361 -15.39 -1.99 -10.91
N VAL A 362 -15.09 -2.90 -11.84
CA VAL A 362 -14.24 -2.63 -13.00
C VAL A 362 -15.01 -2.91 -14.29
N PHE A 363 -15.18 -1.89 -15.11
CA PHE A 363 -15.81 -1.94 -16.42
C PHE A 363 -14.77 -1.77 -17.53
N VAL A 364 -14.54 -2.84 -18.29
CA VAL A 364 -13.62 -2.82 -19.42
C VAL A 364 -14.41 -2.51 -20.69
N LEU A 365 -14.16 -1.35 -21.30
CA LEU A 365 -14.88 -0.86 -22.47
C LEU A 365 -14.09 -1.13 -23.77
N GLY A 366 -14.80 -1.50 -24.83
CA GLY A 366 -14.25 -1.61 -26.19
C GLY A 366 -14.72 -2.86 -26.92
N ASP A 367 -15.34 -2.66 -28.09
CA ASP A 367 -15.78 -3.74 -28.99
C ASP A 367 -14.60 -4.49 -29.63
N GLU A 368 -13.42 -3.87 -29.66
CA GLU A 368 -12.20 -4.44 -30.22
C GLU A 368 -11.55 -5.50 -29.34
N LEU A 369 -12.03 -5.70 -28.11
CA LEU A 369 -11.34 -6.47 -27.08
C LEU A 369 -11.69 -7.96 -27.09
N LEU A 370 -10.69 -8.79 -27.41
CA LEU A 370 -10.73 -10.24 -27.22
C LEU A 370 -10.53 -10.61 -25.75
N THR A 371 -11.20 -11.69 -25.33
CA THR A 371 -11.07 -12.30 -24.00
C THR A 371 -10.08 -13.46 -23.98
N ALA A 372 -9.83 -14.08 -25.14
CA ALA A 372 -9.08 -15.32 -25.33
C ALA A 372 -8.38 -15.33 -26.71
N GLY A 373 -7.33 -16.16 -26.86
CA GLY A 373 -6.59 -16.29 -28.10
C GLY A 373 -5.67 -15.10 -28.46
N LEU A 374 -5.20 -15.12 -29.71
CA LEU A 374 -4.30 -14.13 -30.31
C LEU A 374 -5.10 -12.96 -30.93
N PRO A 375 -4.53 -11.73 -30.94
CA PRO A 375 -5.05 -10.62 -31.73
C PRO A 375 -5.23 -11.01 -33.20
N ARG A 376 -6.33 -10.56 -33.82
CA ARG A 376 -6.69 -10.88 -35.20
C ARG A 376 -7.75 -9.92 -35.72
N ASP A 377 -7.78 -9.69 -37.03
CA ASP A 377 -8.88 -8.99 -37.71
C ASP A 377 -9.21 -7.59 -37.12
N GLY A 378 -8.19 -6.86 -36.64
CA GLY A 378 -8.36 -5.56 -35.99
C GLY A 378 -8.76 -5.61 -34.50
N LEU A 379 -8.95 -6.82 -33.95
CA LEU A 379 -9.24 -7.05 -32.54
C LEU A 379 -7.95 -7.29 -31.75
N ILE A 380 -7.86 -6.69 -30.56
CA ILE A 380 -6.70 -6.78 -29.66
C ILE A 380 -7.08 -7.54 -28.38
N ARG A 381 -6.09 -8.08 -27.68
CA ARG A 381 -6.34 -8.81 -26.43
C ARG A 381 -6.50 -7.82 -25.28
N ASP A 382 -7.55 -7.99 -24.48
CA ASP A 382 -7.68 -7.27 -23.21
C ASP A 382 -6.52 -7.62 -22.27
N ALA A 383 -5.71 -6.60 -21.97
CA ALA A 383 -4.60 -6.67 -21.04
C ALA A 383 -4.92 -5.99 -19.69
N LEU A 384 -5.94 -5.14 -19.63
CA LEU A 384 -6.28 -4.36 -18.43
C LEU A 384 -7.16 -5.15 -17.47
N GLY A 385 -8.18 -5.85 -17.97
CA GLY A 385 -9.09 -6.66 -17.16
C GLY A 385 -8.35 -7.65 -16.25
N PRO A 386 -7.44 -8.49 -16.77
CA PRO A 386 -6.65 -9.42 -15.95
C PRO A 386 -5.68 -8.73 -14.97
N MET A 387 -5.25 -7.51 -15.27
CA MET A 387 -4.25 -6.77 -14.49
C MET A 387 -4.87 -5.98 -13.33
N LEU A 388 -6.03 -5.32 -13.53
CA LEU A 388 -6.57 -4.37 -12.57
C LEU A 388 -7.10 -5.02 -11.29
N ALA A 389 -7.84 -6.13 -11.40
CA ALA A 389 -8.42 -6.79 -10.23
C ALA A 389 -7.38 -7.23 -9.17
N PRO A 390 -6.30 -7.97 -9.50
CA PRO A 390 -5.27 -8.31 -8.51
C PRO A 390 -4.54 -7.08 -7.97
N TRP A 391 -4.33 -6.06 -8.80
CA TRP A 391 -3.71 -4.79 -8.36
C TRP A 391 -4.57 -4.08 -7.31
N LEU A 392 -5.85 -3.90 -7.58
CA LEU A 392 -6.78 -3.26 -6.64
C LEU A 392 -6.91 -4.06 -5.32
N ARG A 393 -6.91 -5.40 -5.38
CA ARG A 393 -6.88 -6.25 -4.18
C ARG A 393 -5.61 -6.04 -3.36
N SER A 394 -4.46 -5.89 -4.00
CA SER A 394 -3.19 -5.59 -3.30
C SER A 394 -3.19 -4.20 -2.64
N LEU A 395 -4.00 -3.26 -3.15
CA LEU A 395 -4.27 -1.97 -2.52
C LEU A 395 -5.29 -2.06 -1.36
N GLY A 396 -5.83 -3.26 -1.08
CA GLY A 396 -6.76 -3.51 0.03
C GLY A 396 -8.24 -3.42 -0.34
N ALA A 397 -8.58 -3.35 -1.63
CA ALA A 397 -9.96 -3.33 -2.08
C ALA A 397 -10.57 -4.74 -2.18
N GLU A 398 -11.89 -4.82 -2.05
CA GLU A 398 -12.69 -5.94 -2.50
C GLU A 398 -13.15 -5.67 -3.94
N VAL A 399 -12.82 -6.58 -4.87
CA VAL A 399 -12.99 -6.32 -6.31
C VAL A 399 -13.84 -7.41 -6.93
N ALA A 400 -14.98 -7.01 -7.50
CA ALA A 400 -15.84 -7.88 -8.30
C ALA A 400 -15.10 -8.35 -9.56
N GLU A 401 -15.62 -9.39 -10.23
CA GLU A 401 -15.05 -9.79 -11.52
C GLU A 401 -15.20 -8.65 -12.54
N PRO A 402 -14.12 -8.27 -13.27
CA PRO A 402 -14.19 -7.23 -14.28
C PRO A 402 -15.27 -7.54 -15.33
N ARG A 403 -16.21 -6.60 -15.49
CA ARG A 403 -17.30 -6.70 -16.44
C ARG A 403 -16.90 -6.03 -17.74
N ARG A 404 -17.08 -6.74 -18.86
CA ARG A 404 -16.84 -6.18 -20.19
C ARG A 404 -18.12 -5.58 -20.71
N LEU A 405 -18.03 -4.37 -21.24
CA LEU A 405 -19.13 -3.69 -21.91
C LEU A 405 -18.60 -3.30 -23.30
N GLY A 406 -19.41 -3.54 -24.32
CA GLY A 406 -19.13 -3.01 -25.64
C GLY A 406 -19.28 -1.49 -25.67
N ASP A 407 -19.21 -0.91 -26.86
CA ASP A 407 -19.44 0.53 -27.11
C ASP A 407 -20.95 0.87 -27.05
N ASP A 408 -21.58 0.54 -25.91
CA ASP A 408 -23.00 0.72 -25.63
C ASP A 408 -23.20 1.65 -24.42
N ALA A 409 -23.66 2.86 -24.70
CA ALA A 409 -23.91 3.89 -23.69
C ALA A 409 -25.03 3.49 -22.70
N ASP A 410 -26.05 2.76 -23.15
CA ASP A 410 -27.15 2.34 -22.29
C ASP A 410 -26.71 1.21 -21.34
N ALA A 411 -25.90 0.28 -21.85
CA ALA A 411 -25.29 -0.75 -21.03
C ALA A 411 -24.35 -0.16 -19.96
N LEU A 412 -23.51 0.81 -20.34
CA LEU A 412 -22.65 1.54 -19.39
C LEU A 412 -23.50 2.29 -18.36
N ARG A 413 -24.49 3.06 -18.80
CA ARG A 413 -25.40 3.79 -17.90
C ARG A 413 -26.06 2.84 -16.89
N GLN A 414 -26.58 1.72 -17.35
CA GLN A 414 -27.22 0.74 -16.48
C GLN A 414 -26.22 0.16 -15.47
N ALA A 415 -25.00 -0.16 -15.91
CA ALA A 415 -23.95 -0.66 -15.05
C ALA A 415 -23.59 0.34 -13.94
N LEU A 416 -23.42 1.63 -14.28
CA LEU A 416 -23.11 2.69 -13.32
C LEU A 416 -24.22 2.90 -12.29
N VAL A 417 -25.48 2.99 -12.73
CA VAL A 417 -26.62 3.25 -11.83
C VAL A 417 -26.94 2.05 -10.93
N SER A 418 -26.64 0.83 -11.37
CA SER A 418 -26.89 -0.40 -10.60
C SER A 418 -25.76 -0.78 -9.64
N SER A 419 -24.60 -0.12 -9.73
CA SER A 419 -23.44 -0.45 -8.91
C SER A 419 -23.63 -0.03 -7.46
N ASP A 420 -23.25 -0.90 -6.54
CA ASP A 420 -23.20 -0.67 -5.10
C ASP A 420 -21.74 -0.61 -4.59
N ALA A 421 -20.80 -0.39 -5.51
CA ALA A 421 -19.38 -0.22 -5.20
C ALA A 421 -19.11 1.18 -4.63
N ASP A 422 -18.03 1.32 -3.86
CA ASP A 422 -17.55 2.60 -3.34
C ASP A 422 -16.75 3.37 -4.41
N LEU A 423 -16.09 2.62 -5.30
CA LEU A 423 -15.36 3.12 -6.46
C LEU A 423 -15.68 2.30 -7.70
N ILE A 424 -15.90 2.99 -8.81
CA ILE A 424 -16.05 2.40 -10.13
C ILE A 424 -14.85 2.78 -10.98
N LEU A 425 -14.21 1.80 -11.63
CA LEU A 425 -13.21 2.05 -12.66
C LEU A 425 -13.76 1.69 -14.03
N THR A 426 -13.57 2.58 -15.00
CA THR A 426 -13.74 2.26 -16.41
C THR A 426 -12.37 2.23 -17.11
N THR A 427 -12.21 1.43 -18.15
CA THR A 427 -11.04 1.48 -19.03
C THR A 427 -11.45 1.77 -20.46
N GLY A 428 -10.78 2.72 -21.11
CA GLY A 428 -11.16 3.15 -22.46
C GLY A 428 -12.33 4.13 -22.46
N GLY A 429 -12.67 4.67 -23.63
CA GLY A 429 -13.79 5.60 -23.79
C GLY A 429 -13.63 6.95 -23.07
N THR A 430 -12.42 7.34 -22.63
CA THR A 430 -12.15 8.58 -21.89
C THR A 430 -11.52 9.70 -22.72
N ALA A 431 -11.17 9.44 -23.98
CA ALA A 431 -10.59 10.44 -24.86
C ALA A 431 -11.68 11.07 -25.75
N ALA A 432 -11.54 12.36 -26.05
CA ALA A 432 -12.41 13.06 -26.99
C ALA A 432 -12.35 12.41 -28.38
N GLY A 433 -13.35 11.58 -28.67
CA GLY A 433 -13.44 10.78 -29.88
C GLY A 433 -14.88 10.33 -30.15
N PRO A 434 -15.14 9.69 -31.30
CA PRO A 434 -16.48 9.27 -31.69
C PRO A 434 -17.13 8.26 -30.72
N VAL A 435 -16.31 7.54 -29.94
CA VAL A 435 -16.69 6.51 -28.96
C VAL A 435 -16.52 6.98 -27.51
N ASP A 436 -16.59 8.30 -27.27
CA ASP A 436 -16.58 8.87 -25.92
C ASP A 436 -17.92 8.64 -25.20
N HIS A 437 -18.13 7.40 -24.77
CA HIS A 437 -19.32 6.98 -24.06
C HIS A 437 -19.31 7.43 -22.59
N VAL A 438 -18.12 7.54 -21.98
CA VAL A 438 -18.00 7.83 -20.55
C VAL A 438 -18.50 9.26 -20.26
N HIS A 439 -18.01 10.28 -20.97
CA HIS A 439 -18.48 11.66 -20.74
C HIS A 439 -19.97 11.82 -21.01
N ARG A 440 -20.48 11.19 -22.09
CA ARG A 440 -21.90 11.26 -22.44
C ARG A 440 -22.78 10.64 -21.37
N VAL A 441 -22.41 9.46 -20.86
CA VAL A 441 -23.19 8.77 -19.82
C VAL A 441 -23.13 9.53 -18.51
N LEU A 442 -21.96 10.02 -18.09
CA LEU A 442 -21.80 10.84 -16.89
C LEU A 442 -22.69 12.08 -16.93
N ALA A 443 -22.69 12.81 -18.04
CA ALA A 443 -23.57 13.97 -18.23
C ALA A 443 -25.06 13.56 -18.19
N GLY A 444 -25.42 12.44 -18.80
CA GLY A 444 -26.79 11.93 -18.84
C GLY A 444 -27.37 11.48 -17.50
N ILE A 445 -26.52 11.04 -16.56
CA ILE A 445 -26.92 10.68 -15.19
C ILE A 445 -26.78 11.84 -14.19
N GLY A 446 -26.29 13.01 -14.65
CA GLY A 446 -26.10 14.18 -13.79
C GLY A 446 -24.89 14.07 -12.85
N ALA A 447 -23.89 13.24 -13.20
CA ALA A 447 -22.66 13.12 -12.42
C ALA A 447 -21.84 14.41 -12.50
N GLU A 448 -21.15 14.75 -11.41
CA GLU A 448 -20.23 15.89 -11.35
C GLU A 448 -18.85 15.46 -11.88
N LEU A 449 -18.40 16.07 -12.97
CA LEU A 449 -17.06 15.84 -13.52
C LEU A 449 -16.04 16.74 -12.80
N LEU A 450 -15.21 16.13 -11.96
CA LEU A 450 -14.28 16.82 -11.06
C LEU A 450 -12.90 17.01 -11.70
N ILE A 451 -12.46 16.03 -12.49
CA ILE A 451 -11.22 16.08 -13.28
C ILE A 451 -11.54 15.60 -14.68
N ASP A 452 -11.27 16.43 -15.67
CA ASP A 452 -11.36 16.12 -17.10
C ASP A 452 -9.97 16.31 -17.73
N GLY A 453 -9.12 15.31 -17.52
CA GLY A 453 -7.74 15.30 -17.96
C GLY A 453 -6.73 15.82 -16.93
N VAL A 454 -5.54 15.21 -16.97
CA VAL A 454 -4.41 15.53 -16.09
C VAL A 454 -3.17 15.85 -16.92
N ALA A 455 -2.37 16.82 -16.48
CA ALA A 455 -1.09 17.21 -17.10
C ALA A 455 0.02 16.18 -16.82
N VAL A 456 -0.18 14.95 -17.32
CA VAL A 456 0.71 13.80 -17.12
C VAL A 456 0.83 12.94 -18.38
N ARG A 457 2.02 12.36 -18.58
CA ARG A 457 2.33 11.45 -19.69
C ARG A 457 3.01 10.15 -19.20
N PRO A 458 2.55 8.98 -19.65
CA PRO A 458 1.27 8.73 -20.30
C PRO A 458 0.11 8.94 -19.30
N GLY A 459 -1.14 9.03 -19.77
CA GLY A 459 -2.31 9.08 -18.88
C GLY A 459 -3.24 10.27 -19.03
N HIS A 460 -2.86 11.29 -19.81
CA HIS A 460 -3.59 12.56 -19.92
C HIS A 460 -5.13 12.49 -19.92
N PRO A 461 -5.82 11.66 -20.73
CA PRO A 461 -7.29 11.66 -20.79
C PRO A 461 -7.94 10.86 -19.64
N MET A 462 -7.29 10.72 -18.49
CA MET A 462 -7.92 10.17 -17.30
C MET A 462 -8.91 11.18 -16.72
N LEU A 463 -9.97 10.67 -16.08
CA LEU A 463 -11.00 11.50 -15.47
C LEU A 463 -11.40 10.99 -14.09
N LEU A 464 -11.96 11.90 -13.28
CA LEU A 464 -12.57 11.63 -11.99
C LEU A 464 -13.92 12.30 -11.93
N ALA A 465 -14.96 11.55 -11.60
CA ALA A 465 -16.32 12.06 -11.44
C ALA A 465 -16.95 11.53 -10.15
N GLN A 466 -17.88 12.29 -9.59
CA GLN A 466 -18.75 11.85 -8.50
C GLN A 466 -20.15 11.59 -9.07
N LEU A 467 -20.68 10.37 -8.90
CA LEU A 467 -21.93 9.97 -9.56
C LEU A 467 -23.17 10.61 -8.92
N ALA A 468 -23.11 10.88 -7.63
CA ALA A 468 -24.11 11.62 -6.86
C ALA A 468 -23.42 12.23 -5.63
N GLU A 469 -23.98 13.30 -5.07
CA GLU A 469 -23.44 13.91 -3.84
C GLU A 469 -23.36 12.87 -2.71
N GLY A 470 -22.16 12.64 -2.19
CA GLY A 470 -21.89 11.60 -1.18
C GLY A 470 -22.00 10.15 -1.69
N GLY A 471 -22.19 9.96 -3.00
CA GLY A 471 -22.24 8.66 -3.67
C GLY A 471 -20.88 8.21 -4.22
N PRO A 472 -20.85 7.11 -4.99
CA PRO A 472 -19.61 6.53 -5.48
C PRO A 472 -18.87 7.45 -6.45
N CYS A 473 -17.54 7.33 -6.42
CA CYS A 473 -16.68 7.98 -7.38
C CYS A 473 -16.45 7.06 -8.59
N LEU A 474 -16.28 7.66 -9.77
CA LEU A 474 -15.84 6.98 -10.98
C LEU A 474 -14.47 7.51 -11.39
N VAL A 475 -13.51 6.59 -11.59
CA VAL A 475 -12.22 6.90 -12.21
C VAL A 475 -12.21 6.30 -13.61
N GLY A 476 -12.14 7.16 -14.61
CA GLY A 476 -11.99 6.75 -16.00
C GLY A 476 -10.51 6.62 -16.35
N LEU A 477 -10.08 5.39 -16.63
CA LEU A 477 -8.73 5.08 -17.08
C LEU A 477 -8.63 5.12 -18.61
N PRO A 478 -7.54 5.67 -19.16
CA PRO A 478 -7.26 5.57 -20.59
C PRO A 478 -7.18 4.11 -21.07
N GLY A 479 -7.54 3.83 -22.33
CA GLY A 479 -7.50 2.46 -22.89
C GLY A 479 -6.09 1.92 -23.13
N ASN A 480 -5.09 2.79 -23.28
CA ASN A 480 -3.70 2.39 -23.46
C ASN A 480 -3.12 1.84 -22.13
N PRO A 481 -2.51 0.64 -22.10
CA PRO A 481 -2.19 -0.01 -20.83
C PRO A 481 -1.33 0.76 -19.83
N LEU A 482 -0.20 1.35 -20.24
CA LEU A 482 0.63 2.14 -19.31
C LEU A 482 -0.04 3.46 -18.93
N ALA A 483 -0.83 4.04 -19.84
CA ALA A 483 -1.65 5.21 -19.54
C ALA A 483 -2.74 4.89 -18.49
N ALA A 484 -3.32 3.69 -18.53
CA ALA A 484 -4.24 3.20 -17.51
C ALA A 484 -3.56 3.03 -16.16
N VAL A 485 -2.34 2.47 -16.13
CA VAL A 485 -1.52 2.38 -14.90
C VAL A 485 -1.23 3.78 -14.34
N SER A 486 -0.87 4.74 -15.20
CA SER A 486 -0.72 6.13 -14.78
C SER A 486 -1.99 6.69 -14.14
N GLY A 487 -3.18 6.41 -14.73
CA GLY A 487 -4.46 6.83 -14.16
C GLY A 487 -4.80 6.13 -12.84
N LEU A 488 -4.49 4.85 -12.74
CA LEU A 488 -4.66 4.05 -11.52
C LEU A 488 -3.83 4.67 -10.39
N LEU A 489 -2.54 4.91 -10.62
CA LEU A 489 -1.67 5.49 -9.60
C LEU A 489 -2.04 6.96 -9.33
N THR A 490 -2.40 7.74 -10.35
CA THR A 490 -2.69 9.19 -10.17
C THR A 490 -4.02 9.46 -9.48
N LEU A 491 -5.06 8.66 -9.73
CA LEU A 491 -6.42 8.95 -9.27
C LEU A 491 -6.98 7.84 -8.38
N ALA A 492 -6.98 6.58 -8.84
CA ALA A 492 -7.66 5.50 -8.14
C ALA A 492 -6.94 5.10 -6.82
N GLU A 493 -5.62 5.01 -6.83
CA GLU A 493 -4.79 4.66 -5.67
C GLU A 493 -4.97 5.66 -4.51
N PRO A 494 -4.76 6.99 -4.67
CA PRO A 494 -4.97 7.93 -3.58
C PRO A 494 -6.43 7.99 -3.12
N LEU A 495 -7.40 7.85 -4.05
CA LEU A 495 -8.82 7.79 -3.71
C LEU A 495 -9.14 6.57 -2.83
N LEU A 496 -8.71 5.37 -3.25
CA LEU A 496 -8.90 4.14 -2.49
C LEU A 496 -8.26 4.19 -1.11
N ARG A 497 -7.06 4.78 -1.00
CA ARG A 497 -6.42 4.98 0.30
C ARG A 497 -7.25 5.87 1.21
N GLY A 498 -7.81 6.95 0.66
CA GLY A 498 -8.73 7.83 1.38
C GLY A 498 -9.96 7.08 1.89
N ILE A 499 -10.63 6.31 1.03
CA ILE A 499 -11.83 5.52 1.37
C ILE A 499 -11.50 4.47 2.43
N ALA A 500 -10.37 3.77 2.28
CA ALA A 500 -9.90 2.75 3.22
C ALA A 500 -9.38 3.32 4.55
N GLY A 501 -9.38 4.65 4.73
CA GLY A 501 -8.88 5.31 5.94
C GLY A 501 -7.38 5.14 6.15
N ARG A 502 -6.59 4.84 5.11
CA ARG A 502 -5.14 4.68 5.23
C ARG A 502 -4.45 6.03 5.41
N HIS A 503 -3.36 6.04 6.16
CA HIS A 503 -2.43 7.17 6.13
C HIS A 503 -1.87 7.34 4.71
N ALA A 504 -1.59 8.59 4.34
CA ALA A 504 -0.82 8.88 3.13
C ALA A 504 0.51 8.09 3.19
N GLN A 505 0.98 7.56 2.05
CA GLN A 505 2.33 6.99 2.06
C GLN A 505 3.32 8.12 2.32
N ASP A 506 4.32 7.82 3.14
CA ASP A 506 5.52 8.61 3.17
C ASP A 506 6.11 8.58 1.77
N ARG A 507 6.12 9.76 1.14
CA ARG A 507 6.76 9.93 -0.16
C ARG A 507 8.26 9.82 0.09
N TYR A 508 8.92 8.93 -0.63
CA TYR A 508 10.36 8.93 -0.69
C TYR A 508 10.83 9.31 -2.08
N THR A 509 12.08 9.74 -2.14
CA THR A 509 12.77 10.02 -3.37
C THR A 509 13.95 9.08 -3.52
N ALA A 510 14.35 8.85 -4.76
CA ALA A 510 15.60 8.17 -5.05
C ALA A 510 16.34 8.92 -6.18
N PRO A 511 17.69 8.90 -6.18
CA PRO A 511 18.47 9.53 -7.23
C PRO A 511 18.36 8.70 -8.52
N VAL A 512 18.11 9.37 -9.65
CA VAL A 512 18.09 8.70 -10.95
C VAL A 512 19.51 8.46 -11.43
N ARG A 513 19.85 7.22 -11.82
CA ARG A 513 21.19 6.86 -12.29
C ARG A 513 21.60 7.62 -13.55
N GLU A 514 20.65 7.88 -14.45
CA GLU A 514 20.89 8.46 -15.77
C GLU A 514 20.00 9.67 -16.02
N GLU A 515 20.36 10.50 -16.99
CA GLU A 515 19.51 11.63 -17.40
C GLU A 515 18.21 11.12 -18.02
N VAL A 516 17.11 11.75 -17.61
CA VAL A 516 15.77 11.38 -18.07
C VAL A 516 15.11 12.59 -18.72
N HIS A 517 14.86 12.45 -20.01
CA HIS A 517 14.18 13.46 -20.81
C HIS A 517 12.73 13.63 -20.36
N GLY A 518 12.34 14.85 -20.01
CA GLY A 518 10.97 15.19 -19.64
C GLY A 518 10.09 15.59 -20.83
N HIS A 519 8.81 15.82 -20.56
CA HIS A 519 7.93 16.53 -21.48
C HIS A 519 8.06 18.04 -21.24
N PRO A 520 7.89 18.93 -22.24
CA PRO A 520 8.03 20.37 -22.04
C PRO A 520 7.07 20.98 -21.01
N GLN A 521 5.91 20.36 -20.80
CA GLN A 521 4.82 20.92 -19.98
C GLN A 521 4.24 19.93 -18.96
N ASP A 522 4.36 18.63 -19.21
CA ASP A 522 3.61 17.61 -18.47
C ASP A 522 4.57 16.85 -17.57
N THR A 523 4.06 16.37 -16.44
CA THR A 523 4.79 15.39 -15.61
C THR A 523 4.91 14.08 -16.39
N ARG A 524 6.06 13.41 -16.34
CA ARG A 524 6.21 12.05 -16.88
C ARG A 524 6.20 11.03 -15.74
N LEU A 525 5.46 9.95 -15.92
CA LEU A 525 5.57 8.76 -15.09
C LEU A 525 6.34 7.71 -15.86
N ILE A 526 7.50 7.31 -15.34
CA ILE A 526 8.43 6.42 -16.04
C ILE A 526 8.69 5.19 -15.18
N PRO A 527 8.42 3.97 -15.68
CA PRO A 527 8.76 2.75 -14.97
C PRO A 527 10.26 2.69 -14.65
N VAL A 528 10.60 2.35 -13.42
CA VAL A 528 11.98 2.27 -12.92
C VAL A 528 12.21 0.97 -12.16
N VAL A 529 13.48 0.55 -12.10
CA VAL A 529 13.96 -0.48 -11.17
C VAL A 529 14.95 0.11 -10.18
N HIS A 530 14.91 -0.38 -8.95
CA HIS A 530 15.90 -0.05 -7.92
C HIS A 530 17.17 -0.87 -8.17
N ARG A 531 18.30 -0.18 -8.26
CA ARG A 531 19.64 -0.75 -8.40
C ARG A 531 20.57 -0.03 -7.44
N ASP A 532 21.02 -0.73 -6.42
CA ASP A 532 21.76 -0.17 -5.30
C ASP A 532 20.98 1.03 -4.70
N GLU A 533 21.63 2.18 -4.56
CA GLU A 533 21.04 3.42 -4.03
C GLU A 533 20.35 4.28 -5.11
N ASN A 534 20.21 3.80 -6.36
CA ASN A 534 19.66 4.59 -7.47
C ASN A 534 18.46 3.90 -8.11
N VAL A 535 17.68 4.69 -8.85
CA VAL A 535 16.66 4.18 -9.77
C VAL A 535 17.12 4.26 -11.22
N VAL A 536 16.84 3.20 -11.99
CA VAL A 536 17.18 3.12 -13.41
C VAL A 536 15.88 3.14 -14.24
N PRO A 537 15.71 4.11 -15.14
CA PRO A 537 14.54 4.21 -16.00
C PRO A 537 14.51 3.07 -17.03
N LEU A 538 13.35 2.43 -17.18
CA LEU A 538 13.18 1.37 -18.17
C LEU A 538 12.83 1.94 -19.54
N HIS A 539 13.36 1.32 -20.59
CA HIS A 539 13.16 1.76 -21.99
C HIS A 539 11.72 1.62 -22.49
N TYR A 540 11.00 0.57 -22.09
CA TYR A 540 9.64 0.29 -22.55
C TYR A 540 8.59 1.11 -21.79
N ASN A 541 8.60 2.42 -22.00
CA ASN A 541 7.79 3.42 -21.29
C ASN A 541 6.76 4.17 -22.18
N GLY A 542 6.47 3.66 -23.37
CA GLY A 542 5.42 4.17 -24.25
C GLY A 542 4.01 3.92 -23.70
N PRO A 543 3.00 4.74 -24.05
CA PRO A 543 1.67 4.69 -23.46
C PRO A 543 0.97 3.32 -23.56
N ALA A 544 1.23 2.56 -24.63
CA ALA A 544 0.64 1.24 -24.85
C ALA A 544 1.53 0.06 -24.40
N MET A 545 2.70 0.33 -23.80
CA MET A 545 3.69 -0.70 -23.48
C MET A 545 3.51 -1.24 -22.07
N LEU A 546 3.44 -2.57 -21.92
CA LEU A 546 3.41 -3.22 -20.60
C LEU A 546 4.75 -3.82 -20.15
N ARG A 547 5.71 -3.97 -21.07
CA ARG A 547 6.99 -4.62 -20.76
C ARG A 547 7.79 -3.90 -19.69
N GLY A 548 7.78 -2.56 -19.69
CA GLY A 548 8.47 -1.76 -18.68
C GLY A 548 7.84 -1.95 -17.31
N ILE A 549 6.53 -1.72 -17.18
CA ILE A 549 5.84 -1.84 -15.89
C ILE A 549 5.88 -3.27 -15.32
N ALA A 550 5.87 -4.30 -16.17
CA ALA A 550 5.97 -5.69 -15.72
C ALA A 550 7.32 -6.03 -15.06
N ALA A 551 8.38 -5.27 -15.34
CA ALA A 551 9.70 -5.45 -14.75
C ALA A 551 10.06 -4.36 -13.72
N ALA A 552 9.14 -3.41 -13.46
CA ALA A 552 9.40 -2.25 -12.63
C ALA A 552 9.17 -2.52 -11.15
N ASP A 553 9.93 -1.81 -10.33
CA ASP A 553 9.74 -1.71 -8.88
C ASP A 553 8.87 -0.48 -8.53
N GLY A 554 8.90 0.56 -9.39
CA GLY A 554 8.17 1.81 -9.17
C GLY A 554 7.93 2.59 -10.46
N LEU A 555 7.23 3.71 -10.36
CA LEU A 555 7.27 4.77 -11.38
C LEU A 555 7.92 6.02 -10.81
N ALA A 556 8.98 6.50 -11.47
CA ALA A 556 9.56 7.79 -11.18
C ALA A 556 8.65 8.92 -11.69
N VAL A 557 8.43 9.90 -10.82
CA VAL A 557 7.71 11.14 -11.11
C VAL A 557 8.72 12.17 -11.63
N VAL A 558 8.77 12.31 -12.95
CA VAL A 558 9.71 13.20 -13.62
C VAL A 558 9.02 14.53 -13.95
N PRO A 559 9.51 15.66 -13.40
CA PRO A 559 8.92 16.97 -13.68
C PRO A 559 9.04 17.37 -15.17
N PRO A 560 8.26 18.38 -15.60
CA PRO A 560 8.45 18.98 -16.92
C PRO A 560 9.90 19.41 -17.13
N GLY A 561 10.42 19.20 -18.34
CA GLY A 561 11.83 19.48 -18.69
C GLY A 561 12.82 18.37 -18.35
N GLY A 562 12.45 17.39 -17.52
CA GLY A 562 13.29 16.22 -17.22
C GLY A 562 14.21 16.43 -16.03
N VAL A 563 15.08 15.45 -15.80
CA VAL A 563 16.03 15.44 -14.68
C VAL A 563 17.40 14.93 -15.11
N ARG A 564 18.46 15.46 -14.50
CA ARG A 564 19.82 14.99 -14.72
C ARG A 564 20.13 13.77 -13.84
N SER A 565 21.15 13.01 -14.23
CA SER A 565 21.73 11.97 -13.37
C SER A 565 22.06 12.50 -11.97
N GLY A 566 21.77 11.70 -10.94
CA GLY A 566 21.91 12.02 -9.52
C GLY A 566 20.81 12.91 -8.94
N THR A 567 19.81 13.32 -9.73
CA THR A 567 18.68 14.11 -9.21
C THR A 567 17.70 13.20 -8.50
N GLU A 568 17.32 13.57 -7.28
CA GLU A 568 16.24 12.93 -6.51
C GLU A 568 14.89 13.11 -7.23
N VAL A 569 14.17 12.01 -7.43
CA VAL A 569 12.81 12.02 -7.96
C VAL A 569 11.87 11.24 -7.04
N GLU A 570 10.63 11.71 -6.90
CA GLU A 570 9.59 10.99 -6.18
C GLU A 570 9.32 9.64 -6.88
N ILE A 571 9.20 8.58 -6.09
CA ILE A 571 8.88 7.24 -6.57
C ILE A 571 7.47 6.88 -6.12
N LEU A 572 6.66 6.44 -7.08
CA LEU A 572 5.38 5.79 -6.80
C LEU A 572 5.63 4.29 -6.71
N ASP A 573 5.46 3.73 -5.51
CA ASP A 573 5.63 2.30 -5.29
C ASP A 573 4.58 1.48 -6.03
N LEU A 574 5.02 0.30 -6.48
CA LEU A 574 4.12 -0.74 -6.95
C LEU A 574 3.81 -1.70 -5.80
N PRO A 575 2.60 -2.31 -5.75
CA PRO A 575 2.19 -3.12 -4.61
C PRO A 575 3.06 -4.36 -4.34
N TRP A 576 3.85 -4.79 -5.34
CA TRP A 576 4.77 -5.92 -5.26
C TRP A 576 6.24 -5.53 -5.05
N ALA A 577 6.56 -4.23 -4.96
CA ALA A 577 7.94 -3.72 -4.85
C ALA A 577 8.68 -4.20 -3.58
N SER A 578 7.98 -4.84 -2.64
CA SER A 578 8.55 -5.48 -1.45
C SER A 578 9.03 -6.93 -1.68
N ALA A 579 8.82 -7.50 -2.87
CA ALA A 579 9.35 -8.81 -3.24
C ALA A 579 10.68 -8.63 -3.99
N ALA A 580 11.79 -8.76 -3.26
CA ALA A 580 13.19 -8.97 -3.67
C ALA A 580 13.60 -8.60 -5.12
N PRO A 581 14.71 -7.86 -5.31
CA PRO A 581 15.14 -7.46 -6.65
C PRO A 581 15.30 -8.67 -7.57
N TRP A 582 14.49 -8.70 -8.63
CA TRP A 582 14.67 -9.64 -9.73
C TRP A 582 16.10 -9.43 -10.27
N THR A 583 16.91 -10.47 -10.14
CA THR A 583 18.30 -10.50 -10.56
C THR A 583 18.36 -10.73 -12.06
N GLU A 584 19.09 -9.84 -12.74
CA GLU A 584 19.57 -9.94 -14.13
C GLU A 584 18.54 -10.36 -15.19
N GLY A 585 17.79 -9.39 -15.68
CA GLY A 585 17.17 -9.46 -17.00
C GLY A 585 17.60 -8.26 -17.85
N CYS A 586 17.86 -8.49 -19.14
CA CYS A 586 18.24 -7.46 -20.12
C CYS A 586 17.07 -6.49 -20.38
N PHE A 587 16.82 -5.56 -19.44
CA PHE A 587 15.67 -4.65 -19.52
C PHE A 587 15.98 -3.21 -19.08
N THR A 588 17.17 -2.94 -18.55
CA THR A 588 17.66 -1.61 -18.22
C THR A 588 18.27 -0.92 -19.41
#